data_AF-A0A956HB96-F1
#
_entry.id   AF-A0A956HB96-F1
#
_cell.length_a   1.000
_cell.length_b   1.000
_cell.length_c   1.000
_cell.angle_alpha   90.00
_cell.angle_beta   90.00
_cell.angle_gamma   90.00
#
_symmetry.space_group_name_H-M   'P 1'
#
loop_
_entity.id
_entity.type
_entity.pdbx_description
1 polymer ?
#
loop_
_entity_poly.entity_id
_entity_poly.type
_entity_poly.pdbx_seq_one_letter_code
_entity_poly.pdbx_strand_id
1 'polypeptide(L)'
;MQAHTHPFPSVESGPAVGGETLEGARKRVLLRMLARHEAARLGLTVGDDEVIETARWFRARYDLLSRERMIAWLEFAGLSLDEFVEMMRDFTTLARVQAHHAADIDAELAQNRKISSVRDFLVEEVWL
;
A
#
# COMPACT_ATOMS: atom_id res chain seq x y z
N MET A 1 11.57 6.34 -36.12
CA MET A 1 11.43 5.73 -34.78
C MET A 1 10.15 6.28 -34.18
N GLN A 2 9.04 5.53 -34.22
CA GLN A 2 7.76 6.03 -33.69
C GLN A 2 7.80 5.97 -32.16
N ALA A 3 7.54 7.10 -31.51
CA ALA A 3 7.38 7.16 -30.07
C ALA A 3 6.12 6.38 -29.71
N HIS A 4 6.26 5.18 -29.16
CA HIS A 4 5.14 4.46 -28.56
C HIS A 4 4.59 5.32 -27.43
N THR A 5 3.43 5.93 -27.68
CA THR A 5 2.74 6.75 -26.69
C THR A 5 2.20 5.79 -25.64
N HIS A 6 2.68 5.91 -24.40
CA HIS A 6 2.13 5.14 -23.29
C HIS A 6 0.62 5.49 -23.19
N PRO A 7 -0.29 4.51 -23.18
CA PRO A 7 -1.73 4.76 -23.30
C PRO A 7 -2.34 5.42 -22.05
N PHE A 8 -1.54 5.59 -21.00
CA PHE A 8 -1.96 6.21 -19.75
C PHE A 8 -1.31 7.60 -19.62
N PRO A 9 -2.07 8.60 -19.13
CA PRO A 9 -1.52 9.94 -18.91
C PRO A 9 -0.28 9.84 -18.03
N SER A 10 0.81 10.47 -18.47
CA SER A 10 2.04 10.58 -17.70
C SER A 10 1.77 11.38 -16.43
N VAL A 11 1.49 10.68 -15.33
CA VAL A 11 1.44 11.29 -14.01
C VAL A 11 2.88 11.50 -13.55
N GLU A 12 3.23 12.73 -13.18
CA GLU A 12 4.60 13.11 -12.79
C GLU A 12 5.26 12.04 -11.90
N SER A 13 6.35 11.48 -12.41
CA SER A 13 7.19 10.49 -11.73
C SER A 13 8.29 11.22 -10.95
N GLY A 14 7.89 11.88 -9.85
CA GLY A 14 8.80 12.47 -8.88
C GLY A 14 9.06 11.54 -7.70
N PRO A 15 10.16 11.73 -6.95
CA PRO A 15 10.35 11.06 -5.67
C PRO A 15 9.23 11.49 -4.70
N ALA A 16 8.65 10.51 -4.01
CA ALA A 16 7.82 10.72 -2.84
C ALA A 16 8.63 10.45 -1.56
N VAL A 17 8.05 10.77 -0.40
CA VAL A 17 8.71 10.56 0.89
C VAL A 17 8.90 9.06 1.16
N GLY A 18 10.05 8.70 1.76
CA GLY A 18 10.32 7.32 2.21
C GLY A 18 10.84 6.36 1.13
N GLY A 19 11.45 6.87 0.05
CA GLY A 19 12.01 6.04 -1.03
C GLY A 19 10.99 5.56 -2.07
N GLU A 20 9.77 6.07 -1.97
CA GLU A 20 8.61 5.82 -2.84
C GLU A 20 8.67 6.69 -4.12
N THR A 21 8.03 6.28 -5.21
CA THR A 21 7.68 7.20 -6.32
C THR A 21 6.27 7.76 -6.15
N LEU A 22 6.01 9.00 -6.61
CA LEU A 22 4.67 9.60 -6.51
C LEU A 22 3.56 8.73 -7.13
N GLU A 23 3.88 7.99 -8.20
CA GLU A 23 2.97 7.02 -8.81
C GLU A 23 2.60 5.88 -7.86
N GLY A 24 3.59 5.28 -7.17
CA GLY A 24 3.34 4.27 -6.14
C GLY A 24 2.46 4.84 -5.02
N ALA A 25 2.74 6.08 -4.59
CA ALA A 25 2.00 6.72 -3.52
C ALA A 25 0.51 6.89 -3.90
N ARG A 26 0.25 7.34 -5.13
CA ARG A 26 -1.12 7.46 -5.69
C ARG A 26 -1.82 6.11 -5.77
N LYS A 27 -1.14 5.06 -6.24
CA LYS A 27 -1.70 3.69 -6.28
C LYS A 27 -2.11 3.22 -4.87
N ARG A 28 -1.28 3.44 -3.85
CA ARG A 28 -1.60 3.07 -2.47
C ARG A 28 -2.77 3.88 -1.90
N VAL A 29 -2.84 5.18 -2.17
CA VAL A 29 -3.97 6.02 -1.75
C VAL A 29 -5.26 5.51 -2.38
N LEU A 30 -5.26 5.25 -3.69
CA LEU A 30 -6.41 4.70 -4.42
C LEU A 30 -6.85 3.36 -3.84
N LEU A 31 -5.91 2.44 -3.55
CA LEU A 31 -6.24 1.14 -2.97
C LEU A 31 -6.94 1.27 -1.61
N ARG A 32 -6.53 2.21 -0.75
CA ARG A 32 -7.22 2.44 0.54
C ARG A 32 -8.63 2.99 0.33
N MET A 33 -8.81 3.92 -0.61
CA MET A 33 -10.13 4.45 -0.96
C MET A 33 -11.06 3.34 -1.46
N LEU A 34 -10.58 2.50 -2.36
CA LEU A 34 -11.35 1.37 -2.90
C LEU A 34 -11.65 0.32 -1.83
N ALA A 35 -10.70 0.01 -0.96
CA ALA A 35 -10.91 -0.92 0.14
C ALA A 35 -12.02 -0.48 1.09
N ARG A 36 -12.14 0.82 1.40
CA ARG A 36 -13.27 1.33 2.20
C ARG A 36 -14.61 1.08 1.53
N HIS A 37 -14.72 1.39 0.23
CA HIS A 37 -15.95 1.16 -0.52
C HIS A 37 -16.30 -0.33 -0.59
N GLU A 38 -15.29 -1.16 -0.81
CA GLU A 38 -15.47 -2.60 -0.93
C GLU A 38 -15.85 -3.25 0.39
N ALA A 39 -15.20 -2.86 1.49
CA ALA A 39 -15.57 -3.30 2.83
C ALA A 39 -17.04 -2.95 3.15
N ALA A 40 -17.46 -1.72 2.82
CA ALA A 40 -18.86 -1.32 2.99
C ALA A 40 -19.82 -2.16 2.13
N ARG A 41 -19.46 -2.44 0.87
CA ARG A 41 -20.25 -3.28 -0.05
C ARG A 41 -20.38 -4.72 0.45
N LEU A 42 -19.32 -5.27 1.03
CA LEU A 42 -19.27 -6.63 1.56
C LEU A 42 -19.81 -6.75 2.99
N GLY A 43 -20.16 -5.64 3.65
CA GLY A 43 -20.54 -5.63 5.05
C GLY A 43 -19.41 -6.00 6.01
N LEU A 44 -18.15 -5.81 5.60
CA LEU A 44 -16.98 -6.04 6.43
C LEU A 44 -16.78 -4.85 7.38
N THR A 45 -16.71 -5.14 8.67
CA THR A 45 -16.42 -4.16 9.72
C THR A 45 -15.07 -4.45 10.35
N VAL A 46 -14.33 -3.39 10.69
CA VAL A 46 -13.08 -3.48 11.46
C VAL A 46 -13.36 -3.05 12.89
N GLY A 47 -13.03 -3.91 13.85
CA GLY A 47 -13.13 -3.60 15.27
C GLY A 47 -11.94 -2.79 15.79
N ASP A 48 -12.13 -2.05 16.88
CA ASP A 48 -11.08 -1.19 17.45
C ASP A 48 -9.86 -2.00 17.93
N ASP A 49 -10.07 -3.23 18.42
CA ASP A 49 -8.98 -4.14 18.80
C ASP A 49 -8.05 -4.44 17.62
N GLU A 50 -8.59 -4.61 16.41
CA GLU A 50 -7.81 -4.87 15.21
C GLU A 50 -7.01 -3.63 14.77
N VAL A 51 -7.61 -2.45 14.92
CA VAL A 51 -6.91 -1.18 14.67
C VAL A 51 -5.75 -1.01 15.64
N ILE A 52 -5.95 -1.36 16.92
CA ILE A 52 -4.89 -1.35 17.94
C ILE A 52 -3.77 -2.33 17.59
N GLU A 53 -4.08 -3.54 17.14
CA GLU A 53 -3.06 -4.50 16.71
C GLU A 53 -2.28 -4.01 15.48
N THR A 54 -2.95 -3.43 14.49
CA THR A 54 -2.29 -2.79 13.34
C THR A 54 -1.38 -1.65 13.78
N ALA A 55 -1.82 -0.82 14.72
CA ALA A 55 -1.02 0.27 15.28
C ALA A 55 0.21 -0.25 16.05
N ARG A 56 0.06 -1.34 16.82
CA ARG A 56 1.17 -2.01 17.53
C ARG A 56 2.18 -2.57 16.55
N TRP A 57 1.73 -3.27 15.52
CA TRP A 57 2.58 -3.79 14.45
C TRP A 57 3.34 -2.66 13.75
N PHE A 58 2.66 -1.58 13.38
CA PHE A 58 3.28 -0.42 12.73
C PHE A 58 4.39 0.17 13.61
N ARG A 59 4.09 0.42 14.88
CA ARG A 59 5.07 0.95 15.84
C ARG A 59 6.27 0.03 16.00
N ALA A 60 6.05 -1.28 16.10
CA ALA A 60 7.14 -2.25 16.20
C ALA A 60 8.01 -2.28 14.92
N ARG A 61 7.38 -2.24 13.75
CA ARG A 61 8.06 -2.27 12.45
C ARG A 61 9.03 -1.11 12.22
N TYR A 62 8.79 0.03 12.89
CA TYR A 62 9.56 1.27 12.75
C TYR A 62 10.24 1.73 14.06
N ASP A 63 10.31 0.87 15.07
CA ASP A 63 10.95 1.18 16.36
C ASP A 63 10.37 2.44 17.06
N LEU A 64 9.04 2.58 17.00
CA LEU A 64 8.24 3.63 17.66
C LEU A 64 7.54 3.08 18.92
N LEU A 65 8.25 2.22 19.65
CA LEU A 65 7.67 1.50 20.79
C LEU A 65 7.46 2.38 22.02
N SER A 66 8.31 3.38 22.25
CA SER A 66 8.13 4.33 23.35
C SER A 66 7.13 5.44 22.98
N ARG A 67 6.48 6.00 24.00
CA ARG A 67 5.52 7.10 23.83
C ARG A 67 6.23 8.34 23.27
N GLU A 68 7.42 8.62 23.77
CA GLU A 68 8.23 9.79 23.41
C GLU A 68 8.62 9.73 21.93
N ARG A 69 9.07 8.55 21.45
CA ARG A 69 9.41 8.36 20.03
C ARG A 69 8.18 8.45 19.13
N MET A 70 7.05 7.91 19.57
CA MET A 70 5.80 8.02 18.81
C MET A 70 5.35 9.48 18.68
N ILE A 71 5.36 10.25 19.78
CA ILE A 71 4.99 11.67 19.77
C ILE A 71 5.94 12.47 18.88
N ALA A 72 7.25 12.30 19.05
CA ALA A 72 8.25 13.01 18.24
C ALA A 72 8.09 12.73 16.74
N TRP A 73 7.74 11.49 16.38
CA TRP A 73 7.46 11.13 15.00
C TRP A 73 6.16 11.75 14.48
N LEU A 74 5.08 11.75 15.26
CA LEU A 74 3.81 12.39 14.88
C LEU A 74 4.00 13.90 14.64
N GLU A 75 4.73 14.57 15.53
CA GLU A 75 5.07 15.99 15.39
C GLU A 75 5.92 16.25 14.14
N PHE A 76 6.96 15.44 13.90
CA PHE A 76 7.79 15.52 12.70
C PHE A 76 6.96 15.32 11.42
N ALA A 77 6.01 14.38 11.44
CA ALA A 77 5.14 14.08 10.31
C ALA A 77 4.00 15.10 10.13
N GLY A 78 3.78 16.00 11.10
CA GLY A 78 2.61 16.90 11.11
C GLY A 78 1.28 16.16 11.25
N LEU A 79 1.27 15.00 11.91
CA LEU A 79 0.08 14.17 12.12
C LEU A 79 -0.44 14.31 13.55
N SER A 80 -1.76 14.45 13.69
CA SER A 80 -2.43 14.21 14.96
C SER A 80 -2.53 12.71 15.26
N LEU A 81 -2.79 12.37 16.53
CA LEU A 81 -3.03 10.99 16.93
C LEU A 81 -4.29 10.41 16.25
N ASP A 82 -5.36 11.21 16.11
CA ASP A 82 -6.62 10.78 15.51
C ASP A 82 -6.43 10.47 14.01
N GLU A 83 -5.71 11.30 13.28
CA GLU A 83 -5.35 11.03 11.88
C GLU A 83 -4.52 9.76 11.74
N PHE A 84 -3.58 9.53 12.68
CA PHE A 84 -2.82 8.28 12.72
C PHE A 84 -3.74 7.06 12.94
N VAL A 85 -4.68 7.14 13.88
CA VAL A 85 -5.64 6.05 14.16
C VAL A 85 -6.52 5.78 12.94
N GLU A 86 -7.00 6.81 12.25
CA GLU A 86 -7.79 6.64 11.02
C GLU A 86 -6.97 6.01 9.90
N MET A 87 -5.67 6.34 9.76
CA MET A 87 -4.79 5.63 8.84
C MET A 87 -4.61 4.15 9.22
N MET A 88 -4.51 3.82 10.51
CA MET A 88 -4.44 2.42 10.94
C MET A 88 -5.74 1.68 10.65
N ARG A 89 -6.90 2.34 10.79
CA ARG A 89 -8.19 1.80 10.38
C ARG A 89 -8.26 1.54 8.88
N ASP A 90 -7.75 2.45 8.06
CA ASP A 90 -7.63 2.26 6.60
C ASP A 90 -6.74 1.06 6.25
N PHE A 91 -5.58 0.91 6.89
CA PHE A 91 -4.68 -0.22 6.66
C PHE A 91 -5.33 -1.54 7.08
N THR A 92 -6.02 -1.54 8.22
CA THR A 92 -6.73 -2.72 8.72
C THR A 92 -7.88 -3.11 7.78
N THR A 93 -8.62 -2.12 7.27
CA THR A 93 -9.70 -2.33 6.30
C THR A 93 -9.17 -2.93 5.01
N LEU A 94 -8.07 -2.39 4.47
CA LEU A 94 -7.41 -2.94 3.29
C LEU A 94 -6.96 -4.39 3.53
N ALA A 95 -6.33 -4.68 4.66
CA ALA A 95 -5.91 -6.03 5.02
C ALA A 95 -7.09 -7.00 5.10
N ARG A 96 -8.24 -6.58 5.66
CA ARG A 96 -9.47 -7.38 5.71
C ARG A 96 -10.04 -7.67 4.32
N VAL A 97 -10.10 -6.68 3.44
CA VAL A 97 -10.55 -6.86 2.05
C VAL A 97 -9.61 -7.81 1.29
N GLN A 98 -8.30 -7.65 1.47
CA GLN A 98 -7.33 -8.57 0.88
C GLN A 98 -7.48 -10.00 1.41
N ALA A 99 -7.69 -10.16 2.72
CA ALA A 99 -7.93 -11.48 3.31
C ALA A 99 -9.22 -12.13 2.78
N HIS A 100 -10.28 -11.34 2.59
CA HIS A 100 -11.52 -11.82 1.98
C HIS A 100 -11.30 -12.32 0.55
N HIS A 101 -10.49 -11.62 -0.25
CA HIS A 101 -10.18 -11.99 -1.63
C HIS A 101 -8.89 -12.82 -1.80
N ALA A 102 -8.32 -13.38 -0.72
CA ALA A 102 -7.00 -13.97 -0.76
C ALA A 102 -6.85 -15.05 -1.85
N ALA A 103 -7.85 -15.93 -1.97
CA ALA A 103 -7.85 -16.99 -2.98
C ALA A 103 -7.87 -16.43 -4.42
N ASP A 104 -8.68 -15.41 -4.69
CA ASP A 104 -8.75 -14.77 -6.01
C ASP A 104 -7.45 -14.02 -6.33
N ILE A 105 -6.90 -13.31 -5.34
CA ILE A 105 -5.61 -12.62 -5.45
C ILE A 105 -4.50 -13.63 -5.77
N ASP A 106 -4.44 -14.76 -5.08
CA ASP A 106 -3.41 -15.78 -5.32
C ASP A 106 -3.50 -16.38 -6.73
N ALA A 107 -4.73 -16.60 -7.24
CA ALA A 107 -4.95 -17.05 -8.60
C ALA A 107 -4.45 -16.03 -9.65
N GLU A 108 -4.76 -14.75 -9.44
CA GLU A 108 -4.32 -13.66 -10.33
C GLU A 108 -2.81 -13.40 -10.23
N LEU A 109 -2.21 -13.54 -9.05
CA LEU A 109 -0.77 -13.39 -8.86
C LEU A 109 0.03 -14.39 -9.69
N ALA A 110 -0.48 -15.61 -9.88
CA ALA A 110 0.15 -16.59 -10.76
C ALA A 110 0.24 -16.11 -12.22
N GLN A 111 -0.81 -15.43 -12.72
CA GLN A 111 -0.80 -14.85 -14.06
C GLN A 111 0.04 -13.58 -14.12
N ASN A 112 -0.06 -12.72 -13.11
CA ASN A 112 0.73 -11.49 -13.03
C ASN A 112 2.24 -11.78 -13.05
N ARG A 113 2.70 -12.86 -12.41
CA ARG A 113 4.11 -13.30 -12.46
C ARG A 113 4.59 -13.60 -13.88
N LYS A 114 3.76 -14.22 -14.72
CA LYS A 114 4.12 -14.54 -16.12
C LYS A 114 4.34 -13.30 -16.97
N ILE A 115 3.57 -12.23 -16.73
CA ILE A 115 3.77 -10.96 -17.43
C ILE A 115 4.99 -10.22 -16.83
N SER A 116 5.14 -10.28 -15.51
CA SER A 116 6.24 -9.61 -14.80
C SER A 116 7.62 -10.21 -15.09
N SER A 117 7.69 -11.43 -15.65
CA SER A 117 8.94 -12.09 -16.04
C SER A 117 9.63 -11.43 -17.25
N VAL A 118 9.05 -10.38 -17.85
CA VAL A 118 9.69 -9.61 -18.93
C VAL A 118 11.07 -9.09 -18.54
N ARG A 119 11.27 -8.70 -17.27
CA ARG A 119 12.58 -8.24 -16.79
C ARG A 119 13.58 -9.40 -16.73
N ASP A 120 13.15 -10.56 -16.26
CA ASP A 120 14.00 -11.75 -16.17
C ASP A 120 14.43 -12.20 -17.58
N PHE A 121 13.48 -12.23 -18.52
CA PHE A 121 13.74 -12.51 -19.93
C PHE A 121 14.77 -11.55 -20.54
N LEU A 122 14.61 -10.24 -20.33
CA LEU A 122 15.55 -9.24 -20.85
C LEU A 122 16.94 -9.34 -20.20
N VAL A 123 17.02 -9.78 -18.95
CA VAL A 123 18.33 -10.04 -18.31
C VAL A 123 18.98 -11.25 -18.97
N GLU A 124 18.25 -12.34 -19.21
CA GLU A 124 18.78 -13.53 -19.89
C GLU A 124 19.26 -13.25 -21.33
N GLU A 125 18.55 -12.42 -22.11
CA GLU A 125 18.96 -12.05 -23.48
C GLU A 125 20.21 -11.15 -23.52
N VAL A 126 20.47 -10.35 -22.50
CA VAL A 126 21.65 -9.45 -22.45
C VAL A 126 22.95 -10.20 -22.11
N TRP A 127 22.84 -11.44 -21.61
CA TRP A 127 23.98 -12.31 -21.30
C TRP A 127 24.23 -13.42 -22.36
N LEU A 128 23.57 -13.35 -23.51
CA LEU A 128 23.83 -14.16 -24.73
C LEU A 128 24.36 -13.28 -25.87
#